data_AF-A0A969KH23-F1
#
_entry.id   AF-A0A969KH23-F1
#
_cell.length_a   1.000
_cell.length_b   1.000
_cell.length_c   1.000
_cell.angle_alpha   90.00
_cell.angle_beta   90.00
_cell.angle_gamma   90.00
#
_symmetry.space_group_name_H-M   'P 1'
#
loop_
_entity.id
_entity.type
_entity.pdbx_description
1 polymer ?
#
loop_
_entity_poly.entity_id
_entity_poly.type
_entity_poly.pdbx_seq_one_letter_code
_entity_poly.pdbx_strand_id
1 'polypeptide(L)'
;MQRTRLSTLVEITGDRVNDIFSNPWRRSSLTLISFLTGMVMGTALPTSTGQAALWDVIVAALMFLFCEAIAIWYYRFHRTSKNSLIKLNLNAFRIGLTYSLFVEAVKLAT
;
A
#
# COMPACT_ATOMS: atom_id res chain seq x y z
N MET A 1 -35.98 7.91 -4.11
CA MET A 1 -34.84 7.24 -3.45
C MET A 1 -34.49 8.01 -2.20
N GLN A 2 -34.74 7.45 -1.02
CA GLN A 2 -34.62 8.14 0.27
C GLN A 2 -33.14 8.29 0.66
N ARG A 3 -32.66 9.54 0.80
CA ARG A 3 -31.36 9.83 1.42
C ARG A 3 -31.48 9.46 2.90
N THR A 4 -30.92 8.33 3.29
CA THR A 4 -30.81 7.98 4.72
C THR A 4 -29.76 8.88 5.36
N ARG A 5 -29.95 9.28 6.63
CA ARG A 5 -28.98 10.13 7.37
C ARG A 5 -27.56 9.54 7.36
N LEU A 6 -27.46 8.21 7.26
CA LEU A 6 -26.20 7.49 7.10
C LEU A 6 -25.52 7.80 5.76
N SER A 7 -26.28 7.86 4.66
CA SER A 7 -25.71 8.23 3.35
C SER A 7 -25.19 9.65 3.36
N THR A 8 -25.88 10.57 4.04
CA THR A 8 -25.45 11.97 4.14
C THR A 8 -24.18 12.12 4.98
N LEU A 9 -24.07 11.37 6.08
CA LEU A 9 -22.86 11.34 6.91
C LEU A 9 -21.65 10.77 6.14
N VAL A 10 -21.85 9.70 5.36
CA VAL A 10 -20.81 9.11 4.52
C VAL A 10 -20.38 10.08 3.42
N GLU A 11 -21.32 10.78 2.78
CA GLU A 11 -21.06 11.78 1.73
C GLU A 11 -20.25 12.96 2.28
N ILE A 12 -20.69 13.55 3.40
CA ILE A 12 -19.98 14.67 4.07
C ILE A 12 -18.57 14.26 4.54
N THR A 13 -18.42 13.04 5.06
CA THR A 13 -17.11 12.51 5.50
C THR A 13 -16.20 12.32 4.30
N GLY A 14 -16.73 11.79 3.18
CA GLY A 14 -16.01 11.64 1.92
C GLY A 14 -15.54 12.99 1.36
N ASP A 15 -16.41 14.00 1.36
CA ASP A 15 -16.10 15.33 0.84
C ASP A 15 -15.03 16.03 1.71
N ARG A 16 -15.13 15.96 3.04
CA ARG A 16 -14.09 16.53 3.93
C ARG A 16 -12.74 15.87 3.75
N VAL A 17 -12.72 14.54 3.58
CA VAL A 17 -11.49 13.80 3.28
C VAL A 17 -10.91 14.26 1.94
N ASN A 18 -11.76 14.45 0.93
CA ASN A 18 -11.32 14.92 -0.39
C ASN A 18 -10.79 16.37 -0.34
N ASP A 19 -11.43 17.27 0.42
CA ASP A 19 -10.97 18.65 0.61
C ASP A 19 -9.60 18.71 1.31
N ILE A 20 -9.41 17.88 2.33
CA ILE A 20 -8.13 17.68 3.04
C ILE A 20 -7.02 17.24 2.07
N PHE A 21 -7.34 16.41 1.09
CA PHE A 21 -6.41 15.87 0.10
C PHE A 21 -6.37 16.62 -1.25
N SER A 22 -7.16 17.69 -1.40
CA SER A 22 -7.08 18.59 -2.56
C SER A 22 -5.75 19.35 -2.62
N ASN A 23 -5.12 19.56 -1.45
CA ASN A 23 -3.82 20.22 -1.37
C ASN A 23 -2.71 19.27 -1.90
N PRO A 24 -2.02 19.65 -3.00
CA PRO A 24 -1.03 18.80 -3.65
C PRO A 24 0.13 18.41 -2.71
N TRP A 25 0.47 19.26 -1.74
CA TRP A 25 1.55 18.98 -0.80
C TRP A 25 1.21 17.83 0.16
N ARG A 26 -0.03 17.78 0.65
CA ARG A 26 -0.50 16.72 1.56
C ARG A 26 -0.64 15.39 0.84
N ARG A 27 -1.05 15.42 -0.43
CA ARG A 27 -1.11 14.23 -1.29
C ARG A 27 0.28 13.61 -1.50
N SER A 28 1.28 14.42 -1.81
CA SER A 28 2.66 13.94 -1.97
C SER A 28 3.24 13.43 -0.64
N SER A 29 2.97 14.13 0.47
CA SER A 29 3.38 13.68 1.81
C SER A 29 2.78 12.33 2.17
N LEU A 30 1.49 12.12 1.90
CA LEU A 30 0.83 10.83 2.16
C LEU A 30 1.47 9.71 1.31
N THR A 31 1.76 10.00 0.04
CA THR A 31 2.40 9.04 -0.87
C THR A 31 3.80 8.68 -0.39
N LEU A 32 4.57 9.67 0.07
CA LEU A 32 5.90 9.47 0.66
C LEU A 32 5.83 8.64 1.94
N ILE A 33 4.89 8.94 2.85
CA ILE A 33 4.67 8.16 4.07
C ILE A 33 4.32 6.72 3.71
N SER A 34 3.42 6.52 2.75
CA SER A 34 3.04 5.18 2.27
C SER A 34 4.24 4.42 1.71
N PHE A 35 5.12 5.09 0.96
CA PHE A 35 6.35 4.50 0.45
C PHE A 35 7.32 4.11 1.59
N LEU A 36 7.55 5.00 2.55
CA LEU A 36 8.43 4.76 3.70
C LEU A 36 7.91 3.63 4.59
N THR A 37 6.60 3.58 4.86
CA THR A 37 5.98 2.47 5.59
C THR A 37 6.19 1.14 4.86
N GLY A 38 6.14 1.15 3.52
CA GLY A 38 6.48 -0.03 2.70
C GLY A 38 7.92 -0.50 2.93
N MET A 39 8.88 0.43 2.97
CA MET A 39 10.28 0.10 3.24
C MET A 39 10.51 -0.47 4.65
N VAL A 40 9.85 0.10 5.66
CA VAL A 40 9.93 -0.42 7.04
C VAL A 40 9.34 -1.83 7.12
N MET A 41 8.22 -2.07 6.45
CA MET A 41 7.61 -3.41 6.42
C MET A 41 8.52 -4.44 5.75
N GLY A 42 9.14 -4.09 4.61
CA GLY A 42 10.01 -5.02 3.88
C GLY A 42 11.35 -5.30 4.55
N THR A 43 11.77 -4.49 5.53
CA THR A 43 12.94 -4.80 6.38
C THR A 43 12.56 -5.58 7.65
N ALA A 44 11.40 -5.28 8.24
CA ALA A 44 10.90 -5.97 9.42
C ALA A 44 10.56 -7.46 9.16
N LEU A 45 10.03 -7.77 7.98
CA LEU A 45 9.62 -9.13 7.61
C LEU A 45 10.81 -10.11 7.56
N PRO A 46 11.89 -9.87 6.76
CA PRO A 46 13.07 -10.73 6.74
C PRO A 46 13.77 -10.84 8.10
N THR A 47 13.79 -9.75 8.88
CA THR A 47 14.37 -9.75 10.22
C THR A 47 13.61 -10.70 11.16
N SER A 48 12.28 -10.76 11.02
CA SER A 48 11.42 -11.62 11.84
C SER A 48 11.49 -13.08 11.40
N THR A 49 11.58 -13.36 10.09
CA THR A 49 11.60 -14.73 9.55
C THR A 49 12.99 -15.36 9.55
N GLY A 50 14.03 -14.54 9.38
CA GLY A 50 15.43 -14.95 9.35
C GLY A 50 15.91 -15.60 10.64
N GLN A 51 15.25 -15.34 11.78
CA GLN A 51 15.58 -16.00 13.05
C GLN A 51 15.31 -17.51 13.07
N ALA A 52 14.32 -17.99 12.30
CA ALA A 52 13.88 -19.39 12.37
C ALA A 52 14.19 -20.22 11.11
N ALA A 53 14.59 -19.59 10.01
CA ALA A 53 14.92 -20.14 8.67
C ALA A 53 13.85 -21.03 7.99
N LEU A 54 12.92 -21.62 8.74
CA LEU A 54 11.86 -22.53 8.27
C LEU A 54 10.69 -21.78 7.63
N TRP A 55 10.44 -20.54 8.06
CA TRP A 55 9.28 -19.76 7.64
C TRP A 55 9.51 -18.96 6.37
N ASP A 56 10.75 -18.93 5.85
CA ASP A 56 11.14 -18.03 4.78
C ASP A 56 10.36 -18.27 3.48
N VAL A 57 10.15 -19.55 3.12
CA VAL A 57 9.36 -19.93 1.93
C VAL A 57 7.90 -19.51 2.05
N ILE A 58 7.30 -19.68 3.23
CA ILE A 58 5.89 -19.34 3.48
C ILE A 58 5.70 -17.83 3.43
N VAL A 59 6.61 -17.07 4.02
CA VAL A 59 6.54 -15.60 4.03
C VAL A 59 6.82 -15.02 2.65
N ALA A 60 7.76 -15.59 1.89
CA ALA A 60 7.99 -15.21 0.50
C ALA A 60 6.73 -15.44 -0.35
N ALA A 61 6.06 -16.60 -0.23
CA ALA A 61 4.82 -16.90 -0.93
C ALA A 61 3.69 -15.93 -0.53
N LEU A 62 3.54 -15.64 0.77
CA LEU A 62 2.54 -14.69 1.26
C LEU A 62 2.79 -13.28 0.72
N MET A 63 4.04 -12.81 0.71
CA MET A 63 4.39 -11.49 0.17
C MET A 63 4.19 -11.40 -1.33
N PHE A 64 4.49 -12.47 -2.06
CA PHE A 64 4.22 -12.55 -3.48
C PHE A 64 2.72 -12.43 -3.78
N LEU A 65 1.89 -13.24 -3.09
CA LEU A 65 0.43 -13.17 -3.19
C LEU A 65 -0.11 -11.79 -2.82
N PHE A 66 0.45 -11.15 -1.79
CA PHE A 66 0.05 -9.82 -1.37
C PHE A 66 0.39 -8.76 -2.44
N CYS A 67 1.59 -8.80 -3.01
CA CYS A 67 1.99 -7.91 -4.11
C CYS A 67 1.12 -8.12 -5.35
N GLU A 68 0.80 -9.37 -5.67
CA GLU A 68 -0.04 -9.73 -6.80
C GLU A 68 -1.49 -9.31 -6.58
N ALA A 69 -2.04 -9.47 -5.38
CA ALA A 69 -3.35 -8.96 -5.01
C ALA A 69 -3.45 -7.44 -5.19
N ILE A 70 -2.42 -6.69 -4.77
CA ILE A 70 -2.34 -5.24 -5.00
C ILE A 70 -2.28 -4.93 -6.51
N ALA A 71 -1.50 -5.69 -7.28
CA ALA A 71 -1.39 -5.51 -8.72
C ALA A 71 -2.71 -5.75 -9.45
N ILE A 72 -3.38 -6.86 -9.15
CA ILE A 72 -4.69 -7.21 -9.70
C ILE A 72 -5.71 -6.13 -9.32
N TRP A 73 -5.72 -5.70 -8.06
CA TRP A 73 -6.64 -4.65 -7.60
C TRP A 73 -6.39 -3.33 -8.33
N TYR A 74 -5.12 -2.93 -8.50
CA TYR A 74 -4.74 -1.72 -9.23
C TYR A 74 -5.17 -1.77 -10.71
N TYR A 75 -4.86 -2.86 -11.42
CA TYR A 75 -5.16 -2.99 -12.85
C TYR A 75 -6.66 -3.21 -13.12
N ARG A 76 -7.36 -3.98 -12.29
CA ARG A 76 -8.80 -4.25 -12.45
C ARG A 76 -9.64 -2.98 -12.27
N PHE A 77 -9.23 -2.07 -11.39
CA PHE A 77 -9.91 -0.79 -11.12
C PHE A 77 -9.31 0.41 -11.87
N HIS A 78 -8.32 0.20 -12.73
CA HIS A 78 -7.73 1.28 -13.54
C HIS A 78 -8.70 1.79 -14.62
N ARG A 79 -9.59 0.91 -15.09
CA ARG A 79 -10.47 1.17 -16.23
C ARG A 79 -11.69 2.07 -15.91
N THR A 80 -12.02 2.27 -14.64
CA THR A 80 -13.32 2.86 -14.22
C THR A 80 -13.25 4.08 -13.31
N SER A 81 -12.09 4.48 -12.78
CA SER A 81 -12.07 5.53 -11.75
C SER A 81 -10.84 6.45 -11.83
N LYS A 82 -11.11 7.73 -12.10
CA LYS A 82 -10.18 8.86 -12.06
C LYS A 82 -9.42 8.88 -10.72
N ASN A 83 -8.09 8.83 -10.78
CA ASN A 83 -7.15 9.29 -9.73
C ASN A 83 -7.58 9.11 -8.26
N SER A 84 -7.94 7.91 -7.83
CA SER A 84 -8.16 7.66 -6.40
C SER A 84 -6.82 7.70 -5.66
N LEU A 85 -6.73 8.59 -4.68
CA LEU A 85 -5.59 8.73 -3.77
C LEU A 85 -5.17 7.38 -3.16
N ILE A 86 -6.15 6.55 -2.82
CA ILE A 86 -5.92 5.22 -2.23
C ILE A 86 -5.09 4.35 -3.18
N LYS A 87 -5.39 4.35 -4.49
CA LYS A 87 -4.64 3.58 -5.49
C LYS A 87 -3.19 4.03 -5.57
N LEU A 88 -2.95 5.35 -5.54
CA LEU A 88 -1.60 5.90 -5.60
C LEU A 88 -0.78 5.50 -4.38
N ASN A 89 -1.35 5.61 -3.19
CA ASN A 89 -0.69 5.22 -1.94
C ASN A 89 -0.42 3.70 -1.88
N LEU A 90 -1.40 2.86 -2.24
CA LEU A 90 -1.20 1.41 -2.27
C LEU A 90 -0.08 1.01 -3.23
N ASN A 91 0.01 1.67 -4.39
CA ASN A 91 1.09 1.40 -5.34
C ASN A 91 2.45 1.88 -4.81
N ALA A 92 2.51 3.07 -4.20
CA ALA A 92 3.73 3.58 -3.57
C ALA A 92 4.21 2.68 -2.42
N PHE A 93 3.29 2.18 -1.60
CA PHE A 93 3.58 1.18 -0.57
C PHE A 93 4.16 -0.10 -1.17
N ARG A 94 3.53 -0.64 -2.22
CA ARG A 94 4.02 -1.83 -2.91
C ARG A 94 5.45 -1.64 -3.42
N ILE A 95 5.74 -0.49 -4.06
CA ILE A 95 7.07 -0.18 -4.58
C ILE A 95 8.09 -0.14 -3.43
N GLY A 96 7.80 0.58 -2.34
CA GLY A 96 8.70 0.65 -1.17
C GLY A 96 8.96 -0.71 -0.53
N LEU A 97 7.93 -1.56 -0.44
CA LEU A 97 8.03 -2.92 0.07
C LEU A 97 8.92 -3.79 -0.85
N THR A 98 8.67 -3.80 -2.16
CA THR A 98 9.47 -4.62 -3.09
C THR A 98 10.94 -4.17 -3.14
N TYR A 99 11.20 -2.87 -3.06
CA TYR A 99 12.56 -2.34 -3.09
C TYR A 99 13.35 -2.73 -1.83
N SER A 100 12.75 -2.59 -0.65
CA SER A 100 13.40 -2.98 0.60
C SER A 100 13.67 -4.48 0.69
N LEU A 101 12.73 -5.33 0.27
CA LEU A 101 12.96 -6.77 0.18
C LEU A 101 14.12 -7.13 -0.74
N PHE A 102 14.23 -6.46 -1.89
CA PHE A 102 15.35 -6.68 -2.82
C PHE A 102 16.69 -6.30 -2.19
N VAL A 103 16.75 -5.18 -1.47
CA VAL A 103 17.96 -4.75 -0.75
C VAL A 103 18.36 -5.77 0.32
N GLU A 104 17.41 -6.29 1.12
CA GLU A 104 17.69 -7.33 2.10
C GLU A 104 18.16 -8.64 1.46
N ALA A 105 17.56 -9.04 0.34
CA ALA A 105 18.00 -10.22 -0.41
C ALA A 105 19.44 -10.09 -0.91
N VAL A 106 19.83 -8.90 -1.41
CA VAL A 106 21.22 -8.64 -1.83
C VAL A 106 22.18 -8.73 -0.63
N LYS A 107 21.83 -8.18 0.54
CA LYS A 107 22.66 -8.29 1.75
C LYS A 107 22.87 -9.73 2.19
N LEU A 108 21.88 -10.59 2.02
CA LEU A 108 21.98 -12.02 2.35
C LEU A 108 22.74 -12.83 1.30
N ALA A 109 22.81 -12.35 0.06
CA ALA A 109 23.48 -13.04 -1.05
C ALA A 109 24.99 -12.80 -1.10
N THR A 110 25.49 -11.74 -0.47
CA THR A 110 26.92 -11.39 -0.35
C THR A 110 27.53 -11.91 0.94
#